data_AF-A0A662D242-F1
#
_entry.id   AF-A0A662D242-F1
#
_cell.length_a   1.000
_cell.length_b   1.000
_cell.length_c   1.000
_cell.angle_alpha   90.00
_cell.angle_beta   90.00
_cell.angle_gamma   90.00
#
_symmetry.space_group_name_H-M   'P 1'
#
loop_
_entity.id
_entity.type
_entity.pdbx_description
1 polymer ?
#
loop_
_entity_poly.entity_id
_entity_poly.type
_entity_poly.pdbx_seq_one_letter_code
_entity_poly.pdbx_strand_id
1 'polypeptide(L)'
;KRRANTIPSDSLIKKAYTDGIISYEEAYSWLLRKGYDSIFAKAYLYTEGKRTPDSLIKRAFQLGMISKEEAIQRLLAHGYEEVMAEAYLYTKEKPTPASLVKKALELGMISHDEALERLQALGWEQLFAEAYLREKEEEKAAELEEPWLPPTTLIKNAYKYNMISRDEALELLLQKGYTEKWANIELDLIDIKA
;
A
#
# COMPACT_ATOMS: atom_id res chain seq x y z
N LYS A 1 17.06 -31.87 35.39
CA LYS A 1 15.78 -31.40 34.78
C LYS A 1 16.12 -30.60 33.52
N ARG A 2 15.90 -31.18 32.32
CA ARG A 2 16.11 -30.48 31.04
C ARG A 2 15.12 -29.31 30.99
N ARG A 3 15.60 -28.06 30.92
CA ARG A 3 14.74 -26.91 30.62
C ARG A 3 14.17 -27.16 29.22
N ALA A 4 12.85 -27.25 29.10
CA ALA A 4 12.20 -27.33 27.81
C ALA A 4 12.66 -26.10 27.01
N ASN A 5 13.33 -26.36 25.89
CA ASN A 5 13.85 -25.36 24.98
C ASN A 5 12.68 -24.83 24.14
N THR A 6 11.70 -24.25 24.82
CA THR A 6 10.45 -23.80 24.19
C THR A 6 10.73 -22.47 23.51
N ILE A 7 10.74 -22.48 22.18
CA ILE A 7 10.92 -21.25 21.42
C ILE A 7 9.70 -20.34 21.67
N PRO A 8 9.88 -19.04 21.98
CA PRO A 8 8.77 -18.12 22.23
C PRO A 8 7.78 -17.99 21.06
N SER A 9 6.57 -17.46 21.33
CA SER A 9 5.57 -17.18 20.28
C SER A 9 6.05 -16.05 19.37
N ASP A 10 5.62 -16.02 18.10
CA ASP A 10 6.15 -15.04 17.13
C ASP A 10 5.87 -13.60 17.56
N SER A 11 4.67 -13.37 18.13
CA SER A 11 4.29 -12.09 18.73
C SER A 11 5.22 -11.69 19.88
N LEU A 12 5.61 -12.64 20.75
CA LEU A 12 6.56 -12.37 21.83
C LEU A 12 7.98 -12.13 21.31
N ILE A 13 8.42 -12.86 20.27
CA ILE A 13 9.71 -12.64 19.61
C ILE A 13 9.75 -11.24 19.00
N LYS A 14 8.72 -10.87 18.23
CA LYS A 14 8.65 -9.56 17.57
C LYS A 14 8.58 -8.45 18.58
N LYS A 15 7.76 -8.58 19.61
CA LYS A 15 7.64 -7.60 20.70
C LYS A 15 8.95 -7.44 21.47
N ALA A 16 9.61 -8.53 21.85
CA ALA A 16 10.89 -8.48 22.54
C ALA A 16 11.98 -7.82 21.67
N TYR A 17 11.97 -8.05 20.36
CA TYR A 17 12.87 -7.39 19.43
C TYR A 17 12.57 -5.89 19.32
N THR A 18 11.30 -5.49 19.12
CA THR A 18 10.91 -4.08 19.01
C THR A 18 11.14 -3.31 20.31
N ASP A 19 10.95 -3.96 21.44
CA ASP A 19 11.18 -3.39 22.78
C ASP A 19 12.69 -3.37 23.13
N GLY A 20 13.57 -3.84 22.23
CA GLY A 20 15.03 -3.86 22.40
C GLY A 20 15.53 -4.87 23.44
N ILE A 21 14.69 -5.82 23.85
CA ILE A 21 15.00 -6.85 24.87
C ILE A 21 15.91 -7.93 24.29
N ILE A 22 15.78 -8.24 22.99
CA ILE A 22 16.61 -9.21 22.27
C ILE A 22 17.15 -8.59 20.98
N SER A 23 18.31 -9.06 20.51
CA SER A 23 18.92 -8.55 19.28
C SER A 23 18.17 -9.00 18.02
N TYR A 24 18.44 -8.34 16.89
CA TYR A 24 17.95 -8.76 15.58
C TYR A 24 18.35 -10.20 15.25
N GLU A 25 19.62 -10.55 15.49
CA GLU A 25 20.20 -11.86 15.24
C GLU A 25 19.56 -12.93 16.12
N GLU A 26 19.29 -12.61 17.38
CA GLU A 26 18.59 -13.50 18.31
C GLU A 26 17.15 -13.75 17.83
N ALA A 27 16.40 -12.69 17.55
CA ALA A 27 15.03 -12.79 17.05
C ALA A 27 14.97 -13.53 15.70
N TYR A 28 15.90 -13.24 14.79
CA TYR A 28 16.04 -13.89 13.50
C TYR A 28 16.35 -15.38 13.66
N SER A 29 17.28 -15.74 14.53
CA SER A 29 17.64 -17.13 14.80
C SER A 29 16.48 -17.93 15.39
N TRP A 30 15.66 -17.31 16.24
CA TRP A 30 14.48 -17.93 16.82
C TRP A 30 13.41 -18.19 15.76
N LEU A 31 13.17 -17.22 14.86
CA LEU A 31 12.26 -17.41 13.73
C LEU A 31 12.74 -18.51 12.78
N LEU A 32 14.04 -18.55 12.45
CA LEU A 32 14.60 -19.64 11.63
C LEU A 32 14.42 -21.02 12.30
N ARG A 33 14.65 -21.12 13.62
CA ARG A 33 14.46 -22.35 14.38
C ARG A 33 13.00 -22.80 14.45
N LYS A 34 12.05 -21.86 14.32
CA LYS A 34 10.61 -22.17 14.15
C LYS A 34 10.26 -22.61 12.73
N GLY A 35 11.19 -22.54 11.79
CA GLY A 35 10.99 -22.93 10.39
C GLY A 35 10.63 -21.78 9.46
N TYR A 36 10.80 -20.52 9.89
CA TYR A 36 10.72 -19.40 8.95
C TYR A 36 11.82 -19.54 7.91
N ASP A 37 11.48 -19.33 6.64
CA ASP A 37 12.49 -19.11 5.62
C ASP A 37 13.26 -17.81 5.90
N SER A 38 14.50 -17.77 5.45
CA SER A 38 15.43 -16.66 5.66
C SER A 38 14.89 -15.30 5.21
N ILE A 39 14.14 -15.22 4.11
CA ILE A 39 13.55 -13.98 3.61
C ILE A 39 12.35 -13.59 4.48
N PHE A 40 11.58 -14.58 4.92
CA PHE A 40 10.38 -14.39 5.73
C PHE A 40 10.70 -13.94 7.16
N ALA A 41 11.73 -14.51 7.79
CA ALA A 41 12.17 -14.07 9.10
C ALA A 41 12.66 -12.61 9.07
N LYS A 42 13.36 -12.20 7.98
CA LYS A 42 13.73 -10.79 7.78
C LYS A 42 12.50 -9.91 7.64
N ALA A 43 11.58 -10.26 6.73
CA ALA A 43 10.37 -9.47 6.50
C ALA A 43 9.51 -9.32 7.78
N TYR A 44 9.39 -10.38 8.57
CA TYR A 44 8.66 -10.36 9.83
C TYR A 44 9.27 -9.39 10.85
N LEU A 45 10.60 -9.27 10.92
CA LEU A 45 11.30 -8.35 11.83
C LEU A 45 11.36 -6.91 11.29
N TYR A 46 11.47 -6.72 9.97
CA TYR A 46 11.57 -5.40 9.34
C TYR A 46 10.23 -4.69 9.10
N THR A 47 9.11 -5.38 9.31
CA THR A 47 7.77 -4.78 9.20
C THR A 47 7.39 -4.11 10.52
N GLU A 48 8.06 -3.00 10.84
CA GLU A 48 7.56 -2.00 11.79
C GLU A 48 6.48 -1.16 11.10
N GLY A 49 5.28 -1.10 11.68
CA GLY A 49 4.18 -0.25 11.18
C GLY A 49 3.69 -0.54 9.76
N LYS A 50 4.27 -1.51 9.06
CA LYS A 50 3.91 -1.90 7.69
C LYS A 50 3.08 -3.16 7.68
N ARG A 51 1.96 -3.06 6.96
CA ARG A 51 0.96 -4.10 6.71
C ARG A 51 1.64 -5.41 6.28
N THR A 52 1.44 -6.50 7.04
CA THR A 52 2.11 -7.80 6.83
C THR A 52 1.47 -8.54 5.67
N PRO A 53 2.14 -8.80 4.53
CA PRO A 53 1.49 -9.33 3.33
C PRO A 53 0.57 -10.54 3.57
N ASP A 54 -0.62 -10.56 2.95
CA ASP A 54 -1.63 -11.61 3.16
C ASP A 54 -1.08 -13.02 2.97
N SER A 55 -0.22 -13.20 1.97
CA SER A 55 0.43 -14.48 1.67
C SER A 55 1.32 -14.98 2.80
N LEU A 56 1.90 -14.07 3.58
CA LEU A 56 2.72 -14.38 4.75
C LEU A 56 1.84 -14.84 5.91
N ILE A 57 0.68 -14.19 6.11
CA ILE A 57 -0.31 -14.58 7.12
C ILE A 57 -0.84 -16.00 6.83
N LYS A 58 -1.25 -16.26 5.58
CA LYS A 58 -1.74 -17.58 5.14
C LYS A 58 -0.68 -18.67 5.30
N ARG A 59 0.57 -18.40 4.89
CA ARG A 59 1.65 -19.39 5.02
C ARG A 59 2.00 -19.68 6.46
N ALA A 60 2.02 -18.67 7.33
CA ALA A 60 2.23 -18.87 8.77
C ALA A 60 1.12 -19.73 9.40
N PHE A 61 -0.14 -19.51 9.01
CA PHE A 61 -1.25 -20.35 9.44
C PHE A 61 -1.13 -21.81 8.95
N GLN A 62 -0.85 -22.02 7.65
CA GLN A 62 -0.72 -23.36 7.06
C GLN A 62 0.43 -24.17 7.68
N LEU A 63 1.47 -23.50 8.16
CA LEU A 63 2.59 -24.11 8.88
C LEU A 63 2.32 -24.30 10.38
N GLY A 64 1.12 -23.94 10.86
CA GLY A 64 0.74 -24.02 12.28
C GLY A 64 1.47 -23.02 13.19
N MET A 65 2.07 -21.97 12.62
CA MET A 65 2.89 -21.00 13.35
C MET A 65 2.03 -19.97 14.10
N ILE A 66 0.90 -19.58 13.52
CA ILE A 66 -0.11 -18.71 14.14
C ILE A 66 -1.45 -19.45 14.23
N SER A 67 -2.27 -19.10 15.22
CA SER A 67 -3.60 -19.69 15.36
C SER A 67 -4.54 -19.22 14.25
N LYS A 68 -5.66 -19.92 14.07
CA LYS A 68 -6.72 -19.52 13.14
C LYS A 68 -7.22 -18.11 13.49
N GLU A 69 -7.46 -17.87 14.77
CA GLU A 69 -7.99 -16.61 15.30
C GLU A 69 -7.01 -15.45 15.02
N GLU A 70 -5.71 -15.67 15.25
CA GLU A 70 -4.70 -14.64 14.98
C GLU A 70 -4.52 -14.37 13.49
N ALA A 71 -4.61 -15.40 12.65
CA ALA A 71 -4.58 -15.23 11.20
C ALA A 71 -5.80 -14.44 10.68
N ILE A 72 -7.00 -14.72 11.20
CA ILE A 72 -8.23 -13.99 10.87
C ILE A 72 -8.11 -12.54 11.31
N GLN A 73 -7.72 -12.24 12.54
CA GLN A 73 -7.60 -10.87 13.04
C GLN A 73 -6.65 -10.02 12.18
N ARG A 74 -5.55 -10.60 11.72
CA ARG A 74 -4.60 -9.92 10.83
C ARG A 74 -5.21 -9.66 9.43
N LEU A 75 -6.01 -10.58 8.90
CA LEU A 75 -6.72 -10.40 7.62
C LEU A 75 -7.89 -9.41 7.74
N LEU A 76 -8.60 -9.38 8.88
CA LEU A 76 -9.61 -8.36 9.17
C LEU A 76 -8.99 -6.96 9.23
N ALA A 77 -7.82 -6.81 9.86
CA ALA A 77 -7.05 -5.56 9.86
C ALA A 77 -6.58 -5.12 8.46
N HIS A 78 -6.65 -6.04 7.50
CA HIS A 78 -6.37 -5.84 6.09
C HIS A 78 -7.64 -5.53 5.26
N GLY A 79 -8.82 -5.49 5.87
CA GLY A 79 -10.09 -5.21 5.21
C GLY A 79 -10.78 -6.44 4.59
N TYR A 80 -10.34 -7.66 4.94
CA TYR A 80 -11.13 -8.85 4.63
C TYR A 80 -12.34 -8.93 5.54
N GLU A 81 -13.46 -9.45 5.04
CA GLU A 81 -14.53 -9.95 5.89
C GLU A 81 -14.15 -11.31 6.48
N GLU A 82 -14.73 -11.66 7.64
CA GLU A 82 -14.37 -12.87 8.39
C GLU A 82 -14.50 -14.16 7.58
N VAL A 83 -15.60 -14.31 6.84
CA VAL A 83 -15.85 -15.46 5.96
C VAL A 83 -14.78 -15.55 4.85
N MET A 84 -14.36 -14.40 4.31
CA MET A 84 -13.33 -14.33 3.26
C MET A 84 -11.92 -14.56 3.81
N ALA A 85 -11.65 -14.12 5.03
CA ALA A 85 -10.40 -14.42 5.73
C ALA A 85 -10.28 -15.93 5.97
N GLU A 86 -11.35 -16.59 6.43
CA GLU A 86 -11.36 -18.05 6.59
C GLU A 86 -11.14 -18.76 5.24
N ALA A 87 -11.90 -18.39 4.20
CA ALA A 87 -11.74 -18.98 2.87
C ALA A 87 -10.31 -18.79 2.33
N TYR A 88 -9.70 -17.63 2.57
CA TYR A 88 -8.33 -17.35 2.19
C TYR A 88 -7.32 -18.29 2.86
N LEU A 89 -7.53 -18.68 4.12
CA LEU A 89 -6.62 -19.56 4.86
C LEU A 89 -6.61 -21.01 4.36
N TYR A 90 -7.75 -21.53 3.92
CA TYR A 90 -7.92 -22.96 3.56
C TYR A 90 -7.85 -23.28 2.06
N THR A 91 -7.89 -22.28 1.19
CA THR A 91 -7.79 -22.46 -0.26
C THR A 91 -6.35 -22.69 -0.72
N LYS A 92 -6.12 -23.55 -1.73
CA LYS A 92 -4.78 -23.70 -2.35
C LYS A 92 -4.43 -22.53 -3.28
N GLU A 93 -5.45 -21.96 -3.91
CA GLU A 93 -5.31 -20.83 -4.82
C GLU A 93 -5.53 -19.52 -4.05
N LYS A 94 -4.88 -18.45 -4.51
CA LYS A 94 -5.33 -17.11 -4.11
C LYS A 94 -6.74 -16.96 -4.72
N PRO A 95 -7.81 -16.69 -3.95
CA PRO A 95 -8.95 -16.04 -4.56
C PRO A 95 -8.38 -14.79 -5.24
N THR A 96 -8.47 -14.73 -6.56
CA THR A 96 -7.94 -13.61 -7.33
C THR A 96 -8.67 -12.39 -6.79
N PRO A 97 -8.01 -11.48 -6.06
CA PRO A 97 -8.69 -10.30 -5.56
C PRO A 97 -9.30 -9.60 -6.77
N ALA A 98 -10.50 -9.02 -6.62
CA ALA A 98 -11.17 -8.29 -7.71
C ALA A 98 -10.19 -7.30 -8.38
N SER A 99 -9.27 -6.72 -7.62
CA SER A 99 -8.21 -5.82 -8.09
C SER A 99 -7.20 -6.45 -9.06
N LEU A 100 -6.92 -7.75 -8.96
CA LEU A 100 -6.09 -8.46 -9.93
C LEU A 100 -6.87 -8.83 -11.20
N VAL A 101 -8.17 -9.10 -11.10
CA VAL A 101 -9.03 -9.30 -12.29
C VAL A 101 -9.11 -8.00 -13.09
N LYS A 102 -9.38 -6.88 -12.41
CA LYS A 102 -9.39 -5.54 -13.01
C LYS A 102 -8.03 -5.19 -13.64
N LYS A 103 -6.92 -5.45 -12.94
CA LYS A 103 -5.57 -5.20 -13.48
C LYS A 103 -5.23 -6.10 -14.69
N ALA A 104 -5.70 -7.35 -14.71
CA ALA A 104 -5.51 -8.23 -15.86
C ALA A 104 -6.29 -7.75 -17.09
N LEU A 105 -7.50 -7.20 -16.88
CA LEU A 105 -8.27 -6.53 -17.94
C LEU A 105 -7.55 -5.28 -18.44
N GLU A 106 -7.06 -4.42 -17.54
CA GLU A 106 -6.29 -3.19 -17.90
C GLU A 106 -5.03 -3.50 -18.71
N LEU A 107 -4.37 -4.63 -18.44
CA LEU A 107 -3.19 -5.09 -19.15
C LEU A 107 -3.51 -5.85 -20.45
N GLY A 108 -4.79 -5.99 -20.81
CA GLY A 108 -5.25 -6.70 -22.00
C GLY A 108 -4.99 -8.22 -21.95
N MET A 109 -4.77 -8.78 -20.75
CA MET A 109 -4.45 -10.19 -20.57
C MET A 109 -5.69 -11.09 -20.56
N ILE A 110 -6.86 -10.50 -20.28
CA ILE A 110 -8.18 -11.16 -20.29
C ILE A 110 -9.19 -10.23 -20.97
N SER A 111 -10.27 -10.80 -21.52
CA SER A 111 -11.36 -10.00 -22.12
C SER A 111 -12.26 -9.38 -21.05
N HIS A 112 -13.10 -8.42 -21.44
CA HIS A 112 -14.10 -7.84 -20.53
C HIS A 112 -15.08 -8.91 -20.04
N ASP A 113 -15.58 -9.77 -20.93
CA ASP A 113 -16.51 -10.84 -20.57
C ASP A 113 -15.84 -11.83 -19.60
N GLU A 114 -14.57 -12.17 -19.84
CA GLU A 114 -13.80 -13.06 -18.97
C GLU A 114 -13.52 -12.43 -17.59
N ALA A 115 -13.30 -11.11 -17.53
CA ALA A 115 -13.17 -10.38 -16.27
C ALA A 115 -14.48 -10.38 -15.48
N LEU A 116 -15.62 -10.27 -16.17
CA LEU A 116 -16.95 -10.22 -15.57
C LEU A 116 -17.37 -11.58 -15.02
N GLU A 117 -17.16 -12.65 -15.78
CA GLU A 117 -17.34 -14.04 -15.31
C GLU A 117 -16.49 -14.32 -14.07
N ARG A 118 -15.23 -13.87 -14.06
CA ARG A 118 -14.33 -14.04 -12.91
C ARG A 118 -14.80 -13.26 -11.68
N LEU A 119 -15.38 -12.07 -11.83
CA LEU A 119 -15.95 -11.31 -10.72
C LEU A 119 -17.27 -11.93 -10.21
N GLN A 120 -18.11 -12.42 -11.10
CA GLN A 120 -19.32 -13.17 -10.71
C GLN A 120 -18.96 -14.47 -9.97
N ALA A 121 -17.91 -15.17 -10.40
CA ALA A 121 -17.38 -16.33 -9.68
C ALA A 121 -16.82 -15.98 -8.28
N LEU A 122 -16.49 -14.70 -8.05
CA LEU A 122 -16.12 -14.16 -6.74
C LEU A 122 -17.34 -13.70 -5.92
N GLY A 123 -18.56 -13.94 -6.41
CA GLY A 123 -19.82 -13.61 -5.74
C GLY A 123 -20.29 -12.16 -5.96
N TRP A 124 -19.67 -11.42 -6.89
CA TRP A 124 -20.09 -10.07 -7.20
C TRP A 124 -21.38 -10.10 -8.02
N GLU A 125 -22.37 -9.31 -7.61
CA GLU A 125 -23.56 -9.08 -8.44
C GLU A 125 -23.13 -8.44 -9.76
N GLN A 126 -23.78 -8.82 -10.86
CA GLN A 126 -23.41 -8.39 -12.20
C GLN A 126 -23.28 -6.86 -12.31
N LEU A 127 -24.25 -6.11 -11.77
CA LEU A 127 -24.23 -4.65 -11.78
C LEU A 127 -23.00 -4.06 -11.06
N PHE A 128 -22.60 -4.64 -9.93
CA PHE A 128 -21.42 -4.20 -9.18
C PHE A 128 -20.11 -4.62 -9.85
N ALA A 129 -20.07 -5.82 -10.45
CA ALA A 129 -18.92 -6.27 -11.23
C ALA A 129 -18.70 -5.38 -12.47
N GLU A 130 -19.77 -5.04 -13.19
CA GLU A 130 -19.74 -4.11 -14.31
C GLU A 130 -19.27 -2.72 -13.88
N ALA A 131 -19.84 -2.17 -12.81
CA ALA A 131 -19.40 -0.87 -12.27
C ALA A 131 -17.92 -0.89 -11.89
N TYR A 132 -17.47 -1.95 -11.22
CA TYR A 132 -16.09 -2.10 -10.78
C TYR A 132 -15.08 -2.22 -11.94
N LEU A 133 -15.44 -2.92 -13.02
CA LEU A 133 -14.64 -3.02 -14.24
C LEU A 133 -14.66 -1.73 -15.06
N ARG A 134 -15.77 -0.97 -15.02
CA ARG A 134 -15.90 0.35 -15.67
C ARG A 134 -15.20 1.47 -14.92
N GLU A 135 -14.88 1.27 -13.65
CA GLU A 135 -14.24 2.28 -12.80
C GLU A 135 -12.75 2.45 -13.15
N LYS A 136 -12.49 2.96 -14.37
CA LYS A 136 -11.32 3.78 -14.72
C LYS A 136 -11.47 4.57 -16.01
N GLU A 137 -12.67 5.09 -16.29
CA GLU A 137 -12.81 6.27 -17.15
C GLU A 137 -13.12 7.52 -16.31
N GLU A 138 -13.96 7.44 -15.26
CA GLU A 138 -14.28 8.63 -14.45
C GLU A 138 -13.17 9.04 -13.46
N GLU A 139 -12.44 8.10 -12.85
CA GLU A 139 -11.35 8.44 -11.90
C GLU A 139 -10.09 8.96 -12.63
N LYS A 140 -9.81 8.44 -13.84
CA LYS A 140 -8.73 8.93 -14.70
C LYS A 140 -9.07 10.26 -15.37
N ALA A 141 -10.35 10.51 -15.71
CA ALA A 141 -10.79 11.81 -16.20
C ALA A 141 -10.83 12.86 -15.08
N ALA A 142 -11.24 12.50 -13.86
CA ALA A 142 -11.25 13.40 -12.71
C ALA A 142 -9.84 13.80 -12.24
N GLU A 143 -8.84 12.90 -12.31
CA GLU A 143 -7.44 13.25 -12.06
C GLU A 143 -6.75 14.00 -13.22
N LEU A 144 -7.34 14.03 -14.41
CA LEU A 144 -6.80 14.72 -15.59
C LEU A 144 -7.43 16.09 -15.88
N GLU A 145 -8.44 16.53 -15.11
CA GLU A 145 -9.08 17.83 -15.32
C GLU A 145 -8.69 18.94 -14.33
N GLU A 146 -8.01 18.65 -13.22
CA GLU A 146 -7.31 19.72 -12.51
C GLU A 146 -5.89 19.85 -13.08
N PRO A 147 -5.58 20.90 -13.87
CA PRO A 147 -4.21 21.14 -14.28
C PRO A 147 -3.37 21.16 -13.00
N TRP A 148 -2.43 20.22 -12.89
CA TRP A 148 -1.54 20.16 -11.74
C TRP A 148 -0.80 21.49 -11.67
N LEU A 149 -1.26 22.37 -10.79
CA LEU A 149 -0.59 23.63 -10.54
C LEU A 149 0.45 23.37 -9.45
N PRO A 150 1.75 23.60 -9.71
CA PRO A 150 2.80 23.38 -8.73
C PRO A 150 2.52 24.20 -7.45
N PRO A 151 2.87 23.69 -6.26
CA PRO A 151 2.73 24.46 -5.02
C PRO A 151 3.42 25.83 -5.13
N THR A 152 2.86 26.88 -4.53
CA THR A 152 3.43 28.24 -4.58
C THR A 152 4.90 28.27 -4.16
N THR A 153 5.29 27.47 -3.17
CA THR A 153 6.68 27.35 -2.72
C THR A 153 7.60 26.79 -3.82
N LEU A 154 7.10 25.85 -4.64
CA LEU A 154 7.86 25.29 -5.76
C LEU A 154 8.04 26.34 -6.87
N ILE A 155 6.99 27.09 -7.20
CA ILE A 155 7.06 28.18 -8.20
C ILE A 155 8.09 29.23 -7.77
N LYS A 156 8.02 29.70 -6.52
CA LYS A 156 8.96 30.69 -5.97
C LYS A 156 10.41 30.19 -5.97
N ASN A 157 10.64 28.93 -5.61
CA ASN A 157 11.97 28.33 -5.65
C ASN A 157 12.47 28.18 -7.09
N ALA A 158 11.63 27.73 -8.01
CA ALA A 158 11.98 27.59 -9.42
C ALA A 158 12.38 28.94 -10.02
N TYR A 159 11.64 30.01 -9.72
CA TYR A 159 12.00 31.38 -10.13
C TYR A 159 13.32 31.83 -9.49
N LYS A 160 13.44 31.70 -8.16
CA LYS A 160 14.66 32.08 -7.41
C LYS A 160 15.93 31.40 -7.95
N TYR A 161 15.83 30.15 -8.40
CA TYR A 161 16.95 29.38 -8.95
C TYR A 161 17.05 29.48 -10.48
N ASN A 162 16.37 30.42 -11.12
CA ASN A 162 16.35 30.63 -12.58
C ASN A 162 15.95 29.38 -13.39
N MET A 163 15.12 28.51 -12.81
CA MET A 163 14.58 27.32 -13.50
C MET A 163 13.35 27.65 -14.37
N ILE A 164 12.67 28.76 -14.06
CA ILE A 164 11.57 29.33 -14.84
C ILE A 164 11.76 30.85 -14.92
N SER A 165 11.26 31.47 -15.99
CA SER A 165 11.29 32.91 -16.19
C SER A 165 10.29 33.63 -15.29
N ARG A 166 10.44 34.96 -15.20
CA ARG A 166 9.53 35.82 -14.43
C ARG A 166 8.10 35.74 -14.95
N ASP A 167 7.92 35.76 -16.27
CA ASP A 167 6.61 35.72 -16.92
C ASP A 167 5.92 34.36 -16.66
N GLU A 168 6.67 33.26 -16.73
CA GLU A 168 6.17 31.91 -16.40
C GLU A 168 5.79 31.79 -14.93
N ALA A 169 6.59 32.36 -14.02
CA ALA A 169 6.27 32.38 -12.60
C ALA A 169 5.02 33.22 -12.28
N LEU A 170 4.85 34.36 -12.98
CA LEU A 170 3.69 35.24 -12.85
C LEU A 170 2.41 34.52 -13.31
N GLU A 171 2.46 33.87 -14.46
CA GLU A 171 1.32 33.12 -15.02
C GLU A 171 0.86 32.00 -14.08
N LEU A 172 1.79 31.22 -13.52
CA LEU A 172 1.47 30.14 -12.58
C LEU A 172 0.89 30.66 -11.26
N LEU A 173 1.33 31.83 -10.78
CA LEU A 173 0.75 32.46 -9.58
C LEU A 173 -0.67 33.00 -9.83
N LEU A 174 -0.91 33.58 -11.01
CA LEU A 174 -2.24 34.02 -11.42
C LEU A 174 -3.22 32.82 -11.52
N GLN A 175 -2.78 31.71 -12.12
CA GLN A 175 -3.56 30.47 -12.20
C GLN A 175 -3.83 29.87 -10.80
N LYS A 176 -2.96 30.11 -9.82
CA LYS A 176 -3.17 29.76 -8.40
C LYS A 176 -4.13 30.71 -7.65
N GLY A 177 -4.66 31.74 -8.31
CA GLY A 177 -5.63 32.68 -7.73
C GLY A 177 -5.02 33.93 -7.10
N TYR A 178 -3.73 34.19 -7.29
CA TYR A 178 -3.15 35.49 -6.90
C TYR A 178 -3.66 36.58 -7.84
N THR A 179 -3.86 37.79 -7.32
CA THR A 179 -4.05 38.95 -8.19
C THR A 179 -2.70 39.35 -8.79
N GLU A 180 -2.70 39.98 -9.97
CA GLU A 180 -1.50 40.47 -10.64
C GLU A 180 -0.63 41.33 -9.72
N LYS A 181 -1.25 42.19 -8.90
CA LYS A 181 -0.55 42.99 -7.89
C LYS A 181 0.19 42.12 -6.86
N TRP A 182 -0.46 41.11 -6.30
CA TRP A 182 0.16 40.26 -5.28
C TRP A 182 1.19 39.29 -5.85
N ALA A 183 0.97 38.78 -7.06
CA ALA A 183 1.92 37.92 -7.75
C ALA A 183 3.21 38.69 -8.06
N ASN A 184 3.12 39.93 -8.55
CA ASN A 184 4.30 40.77 -8.77
C ASN A 184 5.06 41.08 -7.48
N ILE A 185 4.37 41.42 -6.38
CA ILE A 185 5.02 41.66 -5.08
C ILE A 185 5.82 40.43 -4.62
N GLU A 186 5.27 39.23 -4.81
CA GLU A 186 5.95 37.98 -4.41
C GLU A 186 7.22 37.72 -5.21
N LEU A 187 7.22 38.05 -6.51
CA LEU A 187 8.41 37.93 -7.36
C LEU A 187 9.43 39.03 -7.06
N ASP A 188 8.98 40.28 -6.84
CA ASP A 188 9.85 41.40 -6.45
C ASP A 188 10.57 41.13 -5.12
N LEU A 189 9.87 40.53 -4.14
CA LEU A 189 10.47 40.14 -2.87
C LEU A 189 11.57 39.08 -3.02
N ILE A 190 11.52 38.27 -4.08
CA ILE A 190 12.57 37.30 -4.40
C ILE A 190 13.75 38.03 -5.02
N ASP A 191 13.50 38.95 -5.96
CA ASP A 191 14.54 39.74 -6.64
C ASP A 191 15.31 40.65 -5.67
N ILE A 192 14.64 41.21 -4.67
CA ILE A 192 15.28 42.05 -3.64
C ILE A 192 16.16 41.21 -2.69
N LYS A 193 15.89 39.91 -2.55
CA LYS A 193 16.59 38.99 -1.62
C LYS A 193 17.63 38.10 -2.31
N ALA A 194 17.71 38.13 -3.63
CA ALA A 194 18.68 37.40 -4.44
C ALA A 194 19.98 38.22 -4.59
#